data_AF-A0A7S0X3Q0-F1
#
_entry.id   AF-A0A7S0X3Q0-F1
#
_cell.length_a   1.000
_cell.length_b   1.000
_cell.length_c   1.000
_cell.angle_alpha   90.00
_cell.angle_beta   90.00
_cell.angle_gamma   90.00
#
_symmetry.space_group_name_H-M   'P 1'
#
loop_
_entity.id
_entity.type
_entity.pdbx_description
1 polymer ?
#
loop_
_entity_poly.entity_id
_entity_poly.type
_entity_poly.pdbx_seq_one_letter_code
_entity_poly.pdbx_strand_id
1 'polypeptide(L)'
;EGTELASADQSEVALASAAVLYGYKCDGDPQKGGWRFHPALVMFDPRAALLTPPLGAFPDAQTVPPAFLGSLADVMHGGDDAQLVHDKPETRPRSLQQFPAQEVVYELSVADFTSHASAGRTDAAGTYAGVLSKVDHIVSTGATTVLLHPVAASIRREHGDAWGEAPVSLFAP
;
A
#
# COMPACT_ATOMS: atom_id res chain seq x y z
N GLU A 1 -35.16 27.29 19.91
CA GLU A 1 -34.89 25.85 19.79
C GLU A 1 -33.88 25.67 18.68
N GLY A 2 -32.64 25.35 19.07
CA GLY A 2 -31.50 25.24 18.15
C GLY A 2 -31.44 23.83 17.59
N THR A 3 -31.36 23.72 16.27
CA THR A 3 -31.11 22.45 15.59
C THR A 3 -29.62 22.39 15.27
N GLU A 4 -28.92 21.59 16.04
CA GLU A 4 -27.51 21.25 15.90
C GLU A 4 -27.36 20.40 14.63
N LEU A 5 -26.85 21.02 13.56
CA LEU A 5 -26.38 20.30 12.38
C LEU A 5 -25.09 19.60 12.75
N ALA A 6 -25.18 18.27 12.90
CA ALA A 6 -24.05 17.39 13.13
C ALA A 6 -22.94 17.69 12.11
N SER A 7 -21.79 18.11 12.64
CA SER A 7 -20.51 18.20 11.95
C SER A 7 -20.17 16.84 11.37
N ALA A 8 -20.44 16.64 10.08
CA ALA A 8 -19.90 15.51 9.33
C ALA A 8 -18.37 15.53 9.47
N ASP A 9 -17.84 14.37 9.85
CA ASP A 9 -16.44 14.15 10.14
C ASP A 9 -15.57 14.49 8.91
N GLN A 10 -14.76 15.54 9.01
CA GLN A 10 -13.89 15.99 7.93
C GLN A 10 -12.81 14.96 7.55
N SER A 11 -12.63 13.90 8.35
CA SER A 11 -11.78 12.77 8.01
C SER A 11 -12.40 11.82 6.99
N GLU A 12 -13.73 11.74 6.89
CA GLU A 12 -14.45 10.91 5.92
C GLU A 12 -14.48 11.56 4.52
N VAL A 13 -14.36 12.90 4.47
CA VAL A 13 -14.37 13.70 3.24
C VAL A 13 -13.01 13.73 2.53
N ALA A 14 -11.91 13.41 3.23
CA ALA A 14 -10.55 13.48 2.68
C ALA A 14 -10.20 12.32 1.71
N LEU A 15 -10.99 11.25 1.68
CA LEU A 15 -10.85 10.12 0.74
C LEU A 15 -11.87 10.16 -0.42
N ALA A 16 -12.75 11.18 -0.46
CA ALA A 16 -13.71 11.40 -1.54
C ALA A 16 -13.08 12.07 -2.78
N SER A 17 -11.76 11.98 -2.94
CA SER A 17 -11.03 12.52 -4.08
C SER A 17 -11.14 11.60 -5.28
N ALA A 18 -12.33 11.51 -5.88
CA ALA A 18 -12.61 10.87 -7.18
C ALA A 18 -11.75 9.63 -7.50
N ALA A 19 -11.67 8.63 -6.62
CA ALA A 19 -10.87 7.44 -6.92
C ALA A 19 -11.54 6.64 -8.04
N VAL A 20 -10.97 6.68 -9.26
CA VAL A 20 -11.37 5.78 -10.34
C VAL A 20 -10.79 4.41 -10.04
N LEU A 21 -11.66 3.49 -9.60
CA LEU A 21 -11.32 2.09 -9.43
C LEU A 21 -11.55 1.31 -10.72
N TYR A 22 -10.67 0.36 -10.99
CA TYR A 22 -10.72 -0.46 -12.20
C TYR A 22 -10.30 -1.90 -11.93
N GLY A 23 -10.76 -2.79 -12.81
CA GLY A 23 -10.42 -4.20 -12.80
C GLY A 23 -10.79 -4.85 -14.13
N TYR A 24 -10.31 -6.08 -14.33
CA TYR A 24 -10.51 -6.83 -15.56
C TYR A 24 -11.38 -8.05 -15.32
N LYS A 25 -12.34 -8.27 -16.22
CA LYS A 25 -12.99 -9.57 -16.40
C LYS A 25 -12.44 -10.19 -17.68
N CYS A 26 -11.90 -11.39 -17.56
CA CYS A 26 -11.40 -12.14 -18.69
C CYS A 26 -12.34 -13.32 -18.94
N ASP A 27 -13.00 -13.32 -20.10
CA ASP A 27 -13.76 -14.46 -20.58
C ASP A 27 -12.88 -15.37 -21.45
N GLY A 28 -13.17 -16.66 -21.45
CA GLY A 28 -12.40 -17.65 -22.20
C GLY A 28 -12.87 -19.08 -21.94
N ASP A 29 -12.57 -19.98 -22.89
CA ASP A 29 -12.96 -21.38 -22.81
C ASP A 29 -12.12 -22.14 -21.76
N PRO A 30 -12.71 -22.60 -20.64
CA PRO A 30 -11.98 -23.30 -19.58
C PRO A 30 -11.61 -24.75 -19.98
N GLN A 31 -12.20 -25.29 -21.05
CA GLN A 31 -11.96 -26.68 -21.47
C GLN A 31 -10.66 -26.85 -22.26
N LYS A 32 -10.07 -25.77 -22.73
CA LYS A 32 -8.76 -25.79 -23.40
C LYS A 32 -7.64 -25.74 -22.36
N GLY A 33 -7.10 -26.91 -22.03
CA GLY A 33 -5.75 -27.09 -21.49
C GLY A 33 -5.35 -26.18 -20.31
N GLY A 34 -5.82 -26.48 -19.10
CA GLY A 34 -5.34 -25.84 -17.87
C GLY A 34 -5.80 -24.40 -17.65
N TRP A 35 -6.55 -23.81 -18.59
CA TRP A 35 -7.10 -22.46 -18.45
C TRP A 35 -8.13 -22.41 -17.32
N ARG A 36 -8.23 -21.26 -16.65
CA ARG A 36 -9.08 -21.02 -15.49
C ARG A 36 -9.83 -19.70 -15.62
N PHE A 37 -10.31 -19.40 -16.82
CA PHE A 37 -11.17 -18.24 -17.04
C PHE A 37 -12.46 -18.41 -16.24
N HIS A 38 -12.82 -17.38 -15.49
CA HIS A 38 -14.03 -17.36 -14.68
C HIS A 38 -14.71 -16.00 -14.88
N PRO A 39 -15.71 -15.89 -15.77
CA PRO A 39 -16.28 -14.60 -16.17
C PRO A 39 -16.97 -13.84 -15.01
N ALA A 40 -17.33 -14.55 -13.94
CA ALA A 40 -17.89 -13.95 -12.74
C ALA A 40 -16.84 -13.27 -11.83
N LEU A 41 -15.55 -13.57 -11.99
CA LEU A 41 -14.48 -12.98 -11.17
C LEU A 41 -13.97 -11.70 -11.81
N VAL A 42 -13.83 -10.64 -11.00
CA VAL A 42 -13.08 -9.44 -11.37
C VAL A 42 -11.67 -9.58 -10.81
N MET A 43 -10.66 -9.37 -11.64
CA MET A 43 -9.26 -9.38 -11.23
C MET A 43 -8.74 -7.94 -11.21
N PHE A 44 -7.91 -7.60 -10.22
CA PHE A 44 -7.16 -6.35 -10.29
C PHE A 44 -6.05 -6.45 -11.35
N ASP A 45 -5.56 -5.29 -11.79
CA ASP A 45 -4.43 -5.22 -12.69
C ASP A 45 -3.13 -5.62 -11.97
N PRO A 46 -2.41 -6.66 -12.40
CA PRO A 46 -1.14 -7.05 -11.79
C PRO A 46 -0.07 -5.96 -11.79
N ARG A 47 -0.25 -4.90 -12.58
CA ARG A 47 0.62 -3.72 -12.69
C ARG A 47 0.07 -2.48 -11.96
N ALA A 48 -1.05 -2.58 -11.25
CA ALA A 48 -1.57 -1.47 -10.48
C ALA A 48 -0.57 -1.03 -9.42
N ALA A 49 -0.29 0.28 -9.38
CA ALA A 49 0.57 0.90 -8.36
C ALA A 49 -0.16 1.04 -7.02
N LEU A 50 -1.50 1.07 -7.04
CA LEU A 50 -2.34 1.15 -5.85
C LEU A 50 -3.48 0.15 -5.95
N LEU A 51 -3.69 -0.59 -4.87
CA LEU A 51 -4.82 -1.50 -4.69
C LEU A 51 -5.76 -0.96 -3.63
N THR A 52 -7.06 -1.06 -3.89
CA THR A 52 -8.10 -0.57 -2.98
C THR A 52 -9.28 -1.54 -2.98
N PRO A 53 -9.94 -1.79 -1.82
CA PRO A 53 -11.19 -2.53 -1.80
C PRO A 53 -12.27 -1.88 -2.68
N PRO A 54 -13.24 -2.63 -3.22
CA PRO A 54 -14.34 -2.06 -3.98
C PRO A 54 -15.14 -1.03 -3.16
N LEU A 55 -15.49 0.11 -3.77
CA LEU A 55 -16.28 1.18 -3.14
C LEU A 55 -17.78 0.85 -3.02
N GLY A 56 -18.24 -0.21 -3.66
CA GLY A 56 -19.65 -0.57 -3.68
C GLY A 56 -19.93 -1.85 -4.44
N ALA A 57 -21.21 -2.15 -4.57
CA ALA A 57 -21.67 -3.33 -5.29
C ALA A 57 -21.43 -3.20 -6.80
N PHE A 58 -21.15 -4.32 -7.44
CA PHE A 58 -21.09 -4.39 -8.89
C PHE A 58 -22.50 -4.40 -9.47
N PRO A 59 -22.74 -3.72 -10.61
CA PRO A 59 -24.06 -3.73 -11.28
C PRO A 59 -24.51 -5.12 -11.70
N ASP A 60 -23.56 -5.99 -12.04
CA ASP A 60 -23.79 -7.39 -12.39
C ASP A 60 -23.83 -8.26 -11.13
N ALA A 61 -25.03 -8.76 -10.80
CA ALA A 61 -25.29 -9.59 -9.63
C ALA A 61 -24.56 -10.94 -9.63
N GLN A 62 -24.08 -11.42 -10.77
CA GLN A 62 -23.28 -12.64 -10.84
C GLN A 62 -21.81 -12.39 -10.48
N THR A 63 -21.39 -11.13 -10.40
CA THR A 63 -20.02 -10.78 -10.06
C THR A 63 -19.70 -11.19 -8.64
N VAL A 64 -18.61 -11.94 -8.46
CA VAL A 64 -18.02 -12.16 -7.14
C VAL A 64 -17.14 -10.94 -6.83
N PRO A 65 -17.42 -10.16 -5.77
CA PRO A 65 -16.61 -9.00 -5.43
C PRO A 65 -15.17 -9.42 -5.12
N PRO A 66 -14.16 -8.77 -5.73
CA PRO A 66 -12.78 -9.05 -5.40
C PRO A 66 -12.39 -8.38 -4.08
N ALA A 67 -11.31 -8.88 -3.45
CA ALA A 67 -10.72 -8.23 -2.29
C ALA A 67 -10.12 -6.86 -2.66
N PHE A 68 -9.55 -6.75 -3.87
CA PHE A 68 -8.90 -5.53 -4.36
C PHE A 68 -9.27 -5.23 -5.81
N LEU A 69 -9.26 -3.94 -6.12
CA LEU A 69 -9.27 -3.36 -7.46
C LEU A 69 -8.02 -2.49 -7.62
N GLY A 70 -7.63 -2.23 -8.87
CA GLY A 70 -6.66 -1.19 -9.16
C GLY A 70 -7.29 0.18 -8.92
N SER A 71 -6.49 1.13 -8.43
CA SER A 71 -6.91 2.51 -8.22
C SER A 71 -6.03 3.46 -9.05
N LEU A 72 -6.67 4.40 -9.72
CA LEU A 72 -5.98 5.50 -10.41
C LEU A 72 -5.80 6.74 -9.54
N ALA A 73 -6.11 6.66 -8.24
CA ALA A 73 -6.01 7.81 -7.33
C ALA A 73 -4.63 8.46 -7.39
N ASP A 74 -3.55 7.68 -7.38
CA ASP A 74 -2.18 8.19 -7.54
C ASP A 74 -2.01 9.09 -8.79
N VAL A 75 -2.33 8.54 -9.97
CA VAL A 75 -2.24 9.27 -11.24
C VAL A 75 -3.14 10.52 -11.25
N MET A 76 -4.32 10.42 -10.64
CA MET A 76 -5.29 11.51 -10.61
C MET A 76 -4.95 12.61 -9.60
N HIS A 77 -4.20 12.30 -8.56
CA HIS A 77 -3.68 13.28 -7.59
C HIS A 77 -2.37 13.91 -8.06
N GLY A 78 -2.15 13.93 -9.38
CA GLY A 78 -0.98 14.53 -10.02
C GLY A 78 0.25 13.61 -10.01
N GLY A 79 0.11 12.38 -9.50
CA GLY A 79 1.25 11.54 -9.23
C GLY A 79 2.22 12.16 -8.22
N ASP A 80 1.87 13.23 -7.51
CA ASP A 80 2.79 13.86 -6.55
C ASP A 80 2.84 13.05 -5.23
N ASP A 81 1.77 12.33 -4.89
CA ASP A 81 1.69 11.46 -3.70
C ASP A 81 2.33 10.07 -3.92
N ALA A 82 2.38 9.54 -5.15
CA ALA A 82 3.11 8.29 -5.45
C ALA A 82 4.16 8.37 -6.57
N GLN A 83 4.52 9.58 -7.02
CA GLN A 83 5.94 9.88 -7.18
C GLN A 83 6.52 9.80 -5.78
N LEU A 84 6.93 8.57 -5.42
CA LEU A 84 8.27 8.40 -4.88
C LEU A 84 9.10 9.43 -5.62
N VAL A 85 9.53 10.46 -4.91
CA VAL A 85 10.57 11.36 -5.38
C VAL A 85 11.74 10.43 -5.59
N HIS A 86 11.75 9.77 -6.75
CA HIS A 86 12.93 9.29 -7.38
C HIS A 86 13.64 10.59 -7.69
N ASP A 87 14.38 11.08 -6.68
CA ASP A 87 15.62 11.76 -6.95
C ASP A 87 16.23 10.95 -8.07
N LYS A 88 16.25 11.57 -9.26
CA LYS A 88 16.84 10.93 -10.42
C LYS A 88 18.20 10.41 -9.95
N PRO A 89 18.65 9.23 -10.34
CA PRO A 89 19.93 8.70 -9.84
C PRO A 89 21.10 9.68 -10.04
N GLU A 90 20.95 10.62 -10.97
CA GLU A 90 21.80 11.77 -11.27
C GLU A 90 21.70 12.97 -10.30
N THR A 91 20.61 13.12 -9.53
CA THR A 91 20.46 14.11 -8.44
C THR A 91 20.80 13.55 -7.06
N ARG A 92 20.90 12.22 -6.90
CA ARG A 92 21.30 11.61 -5.64
C ARG A 92 22.77 11.98 -5.33
N PRO A 93 23.06 12.68 -4.23
CA PRO A 93 24.44 12.96 -3.87
C PRO A 93 25.19 11.63 -3.69
N ARG A 94 26.38 11.52 -4.30
CA ARG A 94 27.22 10.30 -4.24
C ARG A 94 27.51 9.84 -2.80
N SER A 95 27.40 10.74 -1.82
CA SER A 95 27.51 10.44 -0.39
C SER A 95 26.42 9.52 0.16
N LEU A 96 25.32 9.29 -0.56
CA LEU A 96 24.26 8.35 -0.17
C LEU A 96 24.48 6.93 -0.74
N GLN A 97 25.49 6.71 -1.57
CA GLN A 97 25.87 5.36 -2.00
C GLN A 97 26.78 4.72 -0.95
N GLN A 98 26.26 3.72 -0.25
CA GLN A 98 27.04 2.91 0.69
C GLN A 98 27.88 1.89 -0.08
N PHE A 99 29.14 1.74 0.29
CA PHE A 99 29.93 0.58 -0.15
C PHE A 99 29.45 -0.65 0.65
N PRO A 100 29.22 -1.82 0.02
CA PRO A 100 28.70 -2.99 0.74
C PRO A 100 29.52 -3.39 1.99
N ALA A 101 30.83 -3.13 1.98
CA ALA A 101 31.71 -3.42 3.13
C ALA A 101 31.56 -2.45 4.31
N GLN A 102 30.81 -1.36 4.15
CA GLN A 102 30.58 -0.32 5.17
C GLN A 102 29.11 -0.25 5.61
N GLU A 103 28.28 -1.16 5.11
CA GLU A 103 26.84 -1.14 5.33
C GLU A 103 26.47 -1.77 6.68
N VAL A 104 25.76 -1.00 7.49
CA VAL A 104 25.11 -1.46 8.74
C VAL A 104 23.61 -1.45 8.50
N VAL A 105 23.04 -2.64 8.33
CA VAL A 105 21.62 -2.83 8.00
C VAL A 105 20.79 -2.90 9.29
N TYR A 106 19.73 -2.10 9.33
CA TYR A 106 18.69 -2.17 10.36
C TYR A 106 17.42 -2.76 9.75
N GLU A 107 17.13 -4.01 10.09
CA GLU A 107 15.95 -4.71 9.63
C GLU A 107 14.73 -4.38 10.51
N LEU A 108 13.60 -4.01 9.91
CA LEU A 108 12.37 -3.73 10.66
C LEU A 108 11.08 -4.05 9.89
N SER A 109 10.03 -4.33 10.67
CA SER A 109 8.63 -4.42 10.22
C SER A 109 7.97 -3.05 10.36
N VAL A 110 7.39 -2.52 9.28
CA VAL A 110 6.67 -1.23 9.30
C VAL A 110 5.52 -1.26 10.31
N ALA A 111 4.77 -2.36 10.34
CA ALA A 111 3.64 -2.54 11.23
C ALA A 111 4.08 -2.59 12.69
N ASP A 112 5.14 -3.34 13.01
CA ASP A 112 5.48 -3.61 14.42
C ASP A 112 6.35 -2.51 15.04
N PHE A 113 7.23 -1.88 14.25
CA PHE A 113 8.27 -0.98 14.75
C PHE A 113 7.75 0.19 15.60
N THR A 114 6.57 0.70 15.27
CA THR A 114 5.91 1.80 16.01
C THR A 114 4.55 1.42 16.60
N SER A 115 4.21 0.13 16.61
CA SER A 115 2.92 -0.36 17.12
C SER A 115 2.74 -0.18 18.63
N HIS A 116 3.82 -0.33 19.41
CA HIS A 116 3.74 -0.32 20.86
C HIS A 116 3.55 1.11 21.39
N ALA A 117 2.69 1.27 22.41
CA ALA A 117 2.35 2.58 22.98
C ALA A 117 3.58 3.39 23.47
N SER A 118 4.67 2.72 23.86
CA SER A 118 5.92 3.37 24.26
C SER A 118 6.64 4.08 23.11
N ALA A 119 6.26 3.84 21.85
CA ALA A 119 6.79 4.56 20.70
C ALA A 119 6.36 6.04 20.68
N GLY A 120 5.35 6.41 21.48
CA GLY A 120 4.98 7.79 21.81
C GLY A 120 4.03 8.46 20.80
N ARG A 121 4.13 8.15 19.51
CA ARG A 121 3.25 8.69 18.47
C ARG A 121 2.20 7.65 18.07
N THR A 122 0.94 7.86 18.47
CA THR A 122 -0.14 6.87 18.30
C THR A 122 -0.96 7.06 17.02
N ASP A 123 -1.00 8.26 16.43
CA ASP A 123 -1.77 8.58 15.22
C ASP A 123 -1.19 7.93 13.95
N ALA A 124 0.12 7.63 13.95
CA ALA A 124 0.83 7.02 12.84
C ALA A 124 1.48 5.66 13.21
N ALA A 125 1.05 5.05 14.31
CA ALA A 125 1.61 3.78 14.79
C ALA A 125 1.43 2.67 13.75
N GLY A 126 2.52 1.95 13.44
CA GLY A 126 2.53 0.84 12.49
C GLY A 126 2.40 1.26 11.02
N THR A 127 2.72 2.50 10.68
CA THR A 127 2.66 3.05 9.31
C THR A 127 4.02 3.51 8.82
N TYR A 128 4.16 3.75 7.51
CA TYR A 128 5.36 4.37 6.93
C TYR A 128 5.67 5.74 7.56
N ALA A 129 4.65 6.55 7.85
CA ALA A 129 4.80 7.83 8.55
C ALA A 129 5.30 7.64 9.99
N GLY A 130 4.87 6.57 10.66
CA GLY A 130 5.39 6.15 11.97
C GLY A 130 6.88 5.88 11.93
N VAL A 131 7.35 5.11 10.93
CA VAL A 131 8.79 4.85 10.73
C VAL A 131 9.56 6.15 10.49
N LEU A 132 9.06 7.03 9.61
CA LEU A 132 9.69 8.33 9.33
C LEU A 132 9.80 9.21 10.58
N SER A 133 8.84 9.14 11.50
CA SER A 133 8.90 9.88 12.76
C SER A 133 10.03 9.43 13.70
N LYS A 134 10.67 8.28 13.42
CA LYS A 134 11.75 7.68 14.20
C LYS A 134 13.09 7.63 13.45
N VAL A 135 13.25 8.42 12.39
CA VAL A 135 14.51 8.50 11.63
C VAL A 135 15.70 8.83 12.55
N ASP A 136 15.57 9.78 13.47
CA ASP A 136 16.65 10.14 14.40
C ASP A 136 17.06 8.96 15.31
N HIS A 137 16.08 8.13 15.71
CA HIS A 137 16.37 6.92 16.47
C HIS A 137 17.17 5.93 15.63
N ILE A 138 16.73 5.64 14.40
CA ILE A 138 17.43 4.74 13.48
C ILE A 138 18.85 5.23 13.24
N VAL A 139 19.05 6.53 12.97
CA VAL A 139 20.38 7.14 12.79
C VAL A 139 21.25 6.97 14.04
N SER A 140 20.68 7.16 15.24
CA SER A 140 21.43 7.01 16.50
C SER A 140 21.94 5.58 16.77
N THR A 141 21.35 4.57 16.13
CA THR A 141 21.86 3.18 16.21
C THR A 141 23.15 2.98 15.42
N GLY A 142 23.51 3.95 14.56
CA GLY A 142 24.62 3.84 13.60
C GLY A 142 24.25 3.09 12.32
N ALA A 143 22.97 2.76 12.12
CA ALA A 143 22.48 2.16 10.89
C ALA A 143 22.70 3.08 9.70
N THR A 144 23.17 2.50 8.60
CA THR A 144 23.36 3.20 7.32
C THR A 144 22.24 2.92 6.35
N THR A 145 21.61 1.74 6.46
CA THR A 145 20.56 1.26 5.56
C THR A 145 19.44 0.63 6.37
N VAL A 146 18.19 0.89 5.98
CA VAL A 146 17.02 0.23 6.55
C VAL A 146 16.55 -0.85 5.58
N LEU A 147 16.42 -2.08 6.07
CA LEU A 147 15.81 -3.19 5.35
C LEU A 147 14.40 -3.40 5.88
N LEU A 148 13.40 -3.13 5.04
CA LEU A 148 12.01 -3.39 5.40
C LEU A 148 11.66 -4.85 5.15
N HIS A 149 10.91 -5.46 6.06
CA HIS A 149 10.14 -6.67 5.76
C HIS A 149 9.25 -6.44 4.51
N PRO A 150 8.83 -7.51 3.82
CA PRO A 150 8.00 -7.41 2.62
C PRO A 150 6.88 -6.36 2.77
N VAL A 151 6.91 -5.39 1.87
CA VAL A 151 5.95 -4.27 1.85
C VAL A 151 4.85 -4.46 0.82
N ALA A 152 5.00 -5.38 -0.14
CA ALA A 152 4.01 -5.60 -1.19
C ALA A 152 2.63 -6.02 -0.62
N ALA A 153 1.56 -5.60 -1.31
CA ALA A 153 0.18 -5.89 -0.93
C ALA A 153 -0.04 -7.40 -0.76
N SER A 154 -0.64 -7.80 0.36
CA SER A 154 -0.99 -9.19 0.69
C SER A 154 -2.40 -9.24 1.30
N ILE A 155 -3.22 -10.16 0.82
CA ILE A 155 -4.57 -10.43 1.38
C ILE A 155 -4.47 -11.08 2.77
N ARG A 156 -3.32 -11.69 3.09
CA ARG A 156 -3.15 -12.49 4.31
C ARG A 156 -2.60 -11.69 5.49
N ARG A 157 -2.20 -10.43 5.31
CA ARG A 157 -1.68 -9.56 6.39
C ARG A 157 -2.60 -9.51 7.60
N GLU A 158 -3.91 -9.34 7.37
CA GLU A 158 -4.92 -9.30 8.43
C GLU A 158 -5.25 -10.67 9.03
N HIS A 159 -4.82 -11.75 8.37
CA HIS A 159 -5.16 -13.15 8.69
C HIS A 159 -3.94 -13.97 9.15
N GLY A 160 -2.92 -13.31 9.71
CA GLY A 160 -1.77 -13.96 10.35
C GLY A 160 -0.49 -14.01 9.52
N ASP A 161 -0.43 -13.39 8.35
CA ASP A 161 0.81 -13.18 7.60
C ASP A 161 1.49 -11.87 8.05
N ALA A 162 1.96 -11.85 9.31
CA ALA A 162 2.64 -10.68 9.87
C ALA A 162 3.97 -10.38 9.16
N TRP A 163 4.61 -11.39 8.58
CA TRP A 163 5.86 -11.27 7.83
C TRP A 163 5.66 -10.75 6.39
N GLY A 164 4.48 -10.96 5.79
CA GLY A 164 4.19 -10.54 4.41
C GLY A 164 4.72 -11.49 3.34
N GLU A 165 4.73 -12.79 3.62
CA GLU A 165 5.30 -13.83 2.74
C GLU A 165 4.40 -14.18 1.54
N ALA A 166 3.13 -13.75 1.54
CA ALA A 166 2.17 -14.08 0.49
C ALA A 166 1.69 -12.85 -0.31
N PRO A 167 2.58 -12.17 -1.06
CA PRO A 167 2.20 -11.00 -1.84
C PRO A 167 1.25 -11.40 -2.97
N VAL A 168 0.26 -10.53 -3.21
CA VAL A 168 -0.66 -10.63 -4.36
C VAL A 168 -0.31 -9.62 -5.46
N SER A 169 0.48 -8.59 -5.15
CA SER A 169 1.00 -7.62 -6.10
C SER A 169 2.53 -7.55 -6.02
N LEU A 170 3.15 -7.09 -7.10
CA LEU A 170 4.58 -6.75 -7.14
C LEU A 170 4.81 -5.23 -7.16
N PHE A 171 3.76 -4.45 -7.44
CA PHE A 171 3.86 -3.00 -7.67
C PHE A 171 3.14 -2.18 -6.61
N ALA A 172 2.07 -2.73 -6.03
CA ALA A 172 1.34 -2.09 -4.95
C ALA A 172 1.93 -2.51 -3.60
N PRO A 173 2.25 -1.57 -2.71
CA PRO A 173 2.56 -1.83 -1.30
C PRO A 173 1.30 -2.17 -0.47
#